data_AF-A0A5C8CC76-F1
#
_entry.id   AF-A0A5C8CC76-F1
#
_cell.length_a   1.000
_cell.length_b   1.000
_cell.length_c   1.000
_cell.angle_alpha   90.00
_cell.angle_beta   90.00
_cell.angle_gamma   90.00
#
_symmetry.space_group_name_H-M   'P 1'
#
loop_
_entity.id
_entity.type
_entity.pdbx_description
1 polymer ?
#
loop_
_entity_poly.entity_id
_entity_poly.type
_entity_poly.pdbx_seq_one_letter_code
_entity_poly.pdbx_strand_id
1 'polypeptide(L)'
;IVRSLFSTHIRRGQIFVPIHWNDQVASDARIGAVVNPVVDAVSGEPEFKHTPVMIQPFYGRWQGVLYLRHELQQAVDLNDAFTWWVKIQTPQAVRVEIVDRLHSDDVLNKLQNILPFDPIQDEWLIYQDQHLQTLHLVLIRHDRLMAAFYLAPRDFLPDREWVAGLFNRQRLSALQRRALLAGMPIGQGASQGALVCSCFKVGKNTIVNLIQSKNITDEKQVTACLKAGGNCGSCLPEIRGLIKQCQAERAV
;
A
#
# COMPACT_ATOMS: atom_id res chain seq x y z
N ILE A 1 7.53 -10.88 10.68
CA ILE A 1 7.93 -10.42 9.33
C ILE A 1 7.62 -8.94 9.18
N VAL A 2 8.58 -8.14 8.71
CA VAL A 2 8.42 -6.70 8.48
C VAL A 2 9.03 -6.30 7.14
N ARG A 3 8.58 -5.16 6.58
CA ARG A 3 9.23 -4.56 5.41
C ARG A 3 10.47 -3.79 5.86
N SER A 4 11.62 -4.12 5.30
CA SER A 4 12.88 -3.39 5.57
C SER A 4 13.03 -2.17 4.67
N LEU A 5 13.54 -1.07 5.24
CA LEU A 5 14.02 0.10 4.51
C LEU A 5 15.47 0.36 4.90
N PHE A 6 16.33 0.57 3.91
CA PHE A 6 17.71 0.97 4.17
C PHE A 6 17.75 2.46 4.52
N SER A 7 18.46 2.80 5.58
CA SER A 7 18.62 4.17 6.04
C SER A 7 20.03 4.42 6.54
N THR A 8 20.58 5.59 6.21
CA THR A 8 21.84 6.08 6.76
C THR A 8 21.67 6.75 8.13
N HIS A 9 20.43 6.91 8.62
CA HIS A 9 20.13 7.53 9.91
C HIS A 9 20.22 6.56 11.11
N ILE A 10 20.57 5.30 10.87
CA ILE A 10 20.69 4.25 11.90
C ILE A 10 22.13 3.72 11.88
N ARG A 11 22.71 3.47 13.05
CA ARG A 11 24.09 2.95 13.14
C ARG A 11 24.15 1.52 12.60
N ARG A 12 25.31 1.16 12.03
CA ARG A 12 25.57 -0.23 11.63
C ARG A 12 25.40 -1.17 12.83
N GLY A 13 24.72 -2.29 12.60
CA GLY A 13 24.42 -3.28 13.65
C GLY A 13 23.15 -2.98 14.46
N GLN A 14 22.44 -1.90 14.17
CA GLN A 14 21.17 -1.56 14.80
C GLN A 14 20.00 -1.69 13.82
N ILE A 15 18.83 -2.02 14.35
CA ILE A 15 17.56 -1.96 13.63
C ILE A 15 16.58 -1.12 14.43
N PHE A 16 15.65 -0.50 13.73
CA PHE A 16 14.51 0.18 14.32
C PHE A 16 13.22 -0.38 13.72
N VAL A 17 12.28 -0.76 14.58
CA VAL A 17 10.95 -1.26 14.17
C VAL A 17 9.90 -0.61 15.07
N PRO A 18 8.85 0.01 14.50
CA PRO A 18 7.80 0.64 15.30
C PRO A 18 6.94 -0.40 16.05
N ILE A 19 6.50 -0.03 17.26
CA ILE A 19 5.76 -0.92 18.18
C ILE A 19 4.23 -0.89 17.99
N HIS A 20 3.70 -0.07 17.08
CA HIS A 20 2.26 0.23 16.98
C HIS A 20 1.41 -0.86 16.30
N TRP A 21 1.95 -2.04 16.04
CA TRP A 21 1.26 -3.13 15.36
C TRP A 21 0.89 -4.23 16.36
N ASN A 22 -0.40 -4.57 16.46
CA ASN A 22 -0.93 -5.65 17.27
C ASN A 22 -1.63 -6.72 16.41
N ASP A 23 -2.18 -7.75 17.03
CA ASP A 23 -2.86 -8.89 16.39
C ASP A 23 -4.16 -8.52 15.66
N GLN A 24 -4.79 -7.39 16.00
CA GLN A 24 -5.99 -6.91 15.31
C GLN A 24 -5.67 -6.36 13.91
N VAL A 25 -4.45 -5.84 13.73
CA VAL A 25 -4.03 -5.13 12.51
C VAL A 25 -2.83 -5.78 11.81
N ALA A 26 -2.25 -6.84 12.37
CA ALA A 26 -1.14 -7.55 11.76
C ALA A 26 -1.07 -9.01 12.23
N SER A 27 -0.61 -9.88 11.32
CA SER A 27 -0.20 -11.25 11.64
C SER A 27 1.13 -11.27 12.43
N ASP A 28 2.24 -11.63 11.78
CA ASP A 28 3.56 -11.75 12.38
C ASP A 28 4.37 -10.45 12.35
N ALA A 29 3.74 -9.27 12.20
CA ALA A 29 4.43 -7.98 12.18
C ALA A 29 4.54 -7.30 13.56
N ARG A 30 4.33 -8.06 14.64
CA ARG A 30 4.30 -7.59 16.03
C ARG A 30 5.71 -7.64 16.63
N ILE A 31 6.42 -6.50 16.66
CA ILE A 31 7.79 -6.47 17.21
C ILE A 31 7.87 -6.83 18.69
N GLY A 32 6.80 -6.58 19.47
CA GLY A 32 6.74 -6.94 20.89
C GLY A 32 6.97 -8.44 21.14
N ALA A 33 6.67 -9.31 20.17
CA ALA A 33 6.84 -10.75 20.29
C ALA A 33 8.31 -11.21 20.35
N VAL A 34 9.26 -10.35 19.94
CA VAL A 34 10.70 -10.66 20.00
C VAL A 34 11.42 -9.93 21.13
N VAL A 35 10.72 -9.12 21.93
CA VAL A 35 11.31 -8.41 23.08
C VAL A 35 11.60 -9.39 24.21
N ASN A 36 12.72 -9.19 24.92
CA ASN A 36 13.10 -10.02 26.06
C ASN A 36 12.00 -9.96 27.14
N PRO A 37 11.39 -11.10 27.54
CA PRO A 37 10.31 -11.10 28.53
C PRO A 37 10.81 -10.93 29.97
N VAL A 38 12.12 -10.87 30.21
CA VAL A 38 12.69 -10.64 31.54
C VAL A 38 12.29 -9.25 32.03
N VAL A 39 11.74 -9.20 33.25
CA VAL A 39 11.31 -8.00 33.95
C VAL A 39 12.24 -7.68 35.11
N ASP A 40 12.36 -6.41 35.46
CA ASP A 40 13.01 -5.98 36.69
C ASP A 40 12.25 -6.51 37.92
N ALA A 41 12.99 -7.03 38.90
CA ALA A 41 12.39 -7.69 40.07
C ALA A 41 11.71 -6.71 41.05
N VAL A 42 11.99 -5.41 40.95
CA VAL A 42 11.41 -4.37 41.83
C VAL A 42 10.22 -3.69 41.14
N SER A 43 10.37 -3.28 39.88
CA SER A 43 9.34 -2.53 39.15
C SER A 43 8.39 -3.43 38.34
N GLY A 44 8.82 -4.62 37.93
CA GLY A 44 8.10 -5.48 37.00
C GLY A 44 8.13 -5.00 35.54
N GLU A 45 8.94 -3.97 35.22
CA GLU A 45 9.06 -3.47 33.85
C GLU A 45 10.03 -4.34 33.02
N PRO A 46 9.70 -4.68 31.76
CA PRO A 46 10.60 -5.42 30.87
C PRO A 46 11.62 -4.51 30.17
N GLU A 47 12.64 -5.13 29.56
CA GLU A 47 13.66 -4.43 28.77
C GLU A 47 13.13 -3.98 27.39
N PHE A 48 12.55 -2.78 27.30
CA PHE A 48 11.89 -2.30 26.07
C PHE A 48 12.81 -1.75 24.97
N LYS A 49 14.08 -1.42 25.28
CA LYS A 49 14.92 -0.60 24.38
C LYS A 49 16.13 -1.33 23.80
N HIS A 50 16.40 -2.53 24.28
CA HIS A 50 17.55 -3.29 23.85
C HIS A 50 17.21 -4.78 23.87
N THR A 51 17.03 -5.35 22.68
CA THR A 51 16.86 -6.80 22.54
C THR A 51 17.68 -7.27 21.35
N PRO A 52 18.65 -8.19 21.54
CA PRO A 52 19.38 -8.80 20.44
C PRO A 52 18.42 -9.56 19.52
N VAL A 53 18.56 -9.37 18.22
CA VAL A 53 17.74 -10.06 17.21
C VAL A 53 18.58 -10.49 16.02
N MET A 54 18.10 -11.48 15.29
CA MET A 54 18.64 -11.90 14.00
C MET A 54 17.61 -11.59 12.90
N ILE A 55 18.08 -11.03 11.78
CA ILE A 55 17.23 -10.81 10.59
C ILE A 55 17.54 -11.87 9.54
N GLN A 56 16.51 -12.35 8.87
CA GLN A 56 16.62 -13.24 7.72
C GLN A 56 15.64 -12.81 6.63
N PRO A 57 15.98 -12.96 5.34
CA PRO A 57 15.04 -12.71 4.27
C PRO A 57 13.81 -13.62 4.40
N PHE A 58 12.63 -13.05 4.23
CA PHE A 58 11.40 -13.82 4.11
C PHE A 58 11.04 -13.97 2.63
N TYR A 59 10.99 -15.22 2.16
CA TYR A 59 10.64 -15.54 0.78
C TYR A 59 9.15 -15.88 0.67
N GLY A 60 8.39 -14.97 0.06
CA GLY A 60 7.05 -15.22 -0.47
C GLY A 60 7.09 -15.51 -1.97
N ARG A 61 6.03 -16.11 -2.52
CA ARG A 61 5.87 -16.28 -3.97
C ARG A 61 5.32 -15.02 -4.63
N TRP A 62 4.45 -14.29 -3.93
CA TRP A 62 3.83 -13.08 -4.46
C TRP A 62 3.54 -12.08 -3.34
N GLN A 63 3.31 -10.82 -3.74
CA GLN A 63 2.78 -9.76 -2.89
C GLN A 63 1.43 -9.34 -3.44
N GLY A 64 0.49 -9.06 -2.55
CA GLY A 64 -0.84 -8.65 -2.94
C GLY A 64 -1.38 -7.53 -2.07
N VAL A 65 -2.37 -6.83 -2.60
CA VAL A 65 -3.07 -5.76 -1.89
C VAL A 65 -4.57 -5.98 -2.02
N LEU A 66 -5.21 -6.20 -0.88
CA LEU A 66 -6.66 -6.26 -0.74
C LEU A 66 -7.17 -4.90 -0.24
N TYR A 67 -8.26 -4.43 -0.82
CA TYR A 67 -9.00 -3.27 -0.37
C TYR A 67 -10.40 -3.73 -0.01
N LEU A 68 -10.87 -3.33 1.18
CA LEU A 68 -12.21 -3.62 1.65
C LEU A 68 -12.91 -2.30 1.95
N ARG A 69 -14.17 -2.19 1.56
CA ARG A 69 -15.04 -1.16 2.11
C ARG A 69 -15.19 -1.41 3.61
N HIS A 70 -15.22 -0.34 4.41
CA HIS A 70 -15.29 -0.42 5.88
C HIS A 70 -16.40 -1.34 6.39
N GLU A 71 -17.57 -1.32 5.75
CA GLU A 71 -18.72 -2.17 6.10
C GLU A 71 -18.47 -3.68 5.92
N LEU A 72 -17.51 -4.09 5.09
CA LEU A 72 -17.14 -5.50 4.92
C LEU A 72 -16.06 -5.97 5.90
N GLN A 73 -15.34 -5.07 6.56
CA GLN A 73 -14.15 -5.41 7.36
C GLN A 73 -14.45 -6.48 8.42
N GLN A 74 -15.59 -6.37 9.10
CA GLN A 74 -15.93 -7.27 10.21
C GLN A 74 -16.29 -8.68 9.76
N ALA A 75 -16.71 -8.84 8.51
CA ALA A 75 -17.12 -10.12 7.94
C ALA A 75 -15.96 -10.86 7.28
N VAL A 76 -14.79 -10.24 7.15
CA VAL A 76 -13.59 -10.83 6.55
C VAL A 76 -12.61 -11.23 7.65
N ASP A 77 -12.48 -12.53 7.87
CA ASP A 77 -11.42 -13.07 8.72
C ASP A 77 -10.13 -13.26 7.91
N LEU A 78 -9.05 -12.66 8.40
CA LEU A 78 -7.72 -12.76 7.81
C LEU A 78 -6.82 -13.73 8.59
N ASN A 79 -7.26 -14.19 9.76
CA ASN A 79 -6.53 -15.16 10.55
C ASN A 79 -6.42 -16.46 9.77
N ASP A 80 -5.20 -16.99 9.65
CA ASP A 80 -4.86 -18.17 8.85
C ASP A 80 -5.20 -18.07 7.34
N ALA A 81 -5.70 -16.90 6.90
CA ALA A 81 -6.05 -16.65 5.51
C ALA A 81 -4.80 -16.45 4.65
N PHE A 82 -3.73 -15.89 5.21
CA PHE A 82 -2.49 -15.70 4.49
C PHE A 82 -1.26 -15.91 5.37
N THR A 83 -0.13 -16.28 4.77
CA THR A 83 1.15 -16.47 5.49
C THR A 83 1.57 -15.18 6.20
N TRP A 84 1.40 -14.02 5.56
CA TRP A 84 1.61 -12.73 6.18
C TRP A 84 0.60 -11.71 5.66
N TRP A 85 0.07 -10.91 6.58
CA TRP A 85 -0.78 -9.77 6.28
C TRP A 85 -0.61 -8.64 7.30
N VAL A 86 -0.85 -7.41 6.83
CA VAL A 86 -0.94 -6.19 7.64
C VAL A 86 -2.11 -5.33 7.14
N LYS A 87 -2.96 -4.90 8.06
CA LYS A 87 -4.17 -4.11 7.84
C LYS A 87 -3.93 -2.63 8.17
N ILE A 88 -4.21 -1.76 7.22
CA ILE A 88 -4.01 -0.32 7.28
C ILE A 88 -5.37 0.35 7.12
N GLN A 89 -5.78 1.09 8.15
CA GLN A 89 -7.00 1.89 8.11
C GLN A 89 -6.75 3.16 7.31
N THR A 90 -7.49 3.34 6.22
CA THR A 90 -7.49 4.60 5.45
C THR A 90 -8.89 5.21 5.46
N PRO A 91 -9.03 6.53 5.26
CA PRO A 91 -10.34 7.17 5.18
C PRO A 91 -11.27 6.53 4.15
N GLN A 92 -10.73 6.08 3.02
CA GLN A 92 -11.51 5.60 1.88
C GLN A 92 -11.86 4.11 1.98
N ALA A 93 -10.93 3.30 2.52
CA ALA A 93 -11.05 1.84 2.58
C ALA A 93 -10.13 1.25 3.66
N VAL A 94 -10.34 -0.01 4.00
CA VAL A 94 -9.36 -0.81 4.71
C VAL A 94 -8.42 -1.41 3.67
N ARG A 95 -7.12 -1.14 3.76
CA ARG A 95 -6.10 -1.73 2.90
C ARG A 95 -5.40 -2.86 3.65
N VAL A 96 -5.24 -4.02 3.04
CA VAL A 96 -4.49 -5.14 3.59
C VAL A 96 -3.36 -5.48 2.63
N GLU A 97 -2.13 -5.33 3.10
CA GLU A 97 -0.94 -5.79 2.39
C GLU A 97 -0.71 -7.26 2.74
N ILE A 98 -0.48 -8.09 1.73
CA ILE A 98 -0.44 -9.55 1.86
C ILE A 98 0.83 -10.10 1.20
N VAL A 99 1.42 -11.12 1.80
CA VAL A 99 2.48 -11.94 1.20
C VAL A 99 2.16 -13.40 1.48
N ASP A 100 2.23 -14.25 0.46
CA ASP A 100 1.96 -15.68 0.61
C ASP A 100 2.86 -16.56 -0.28
N ARG A 101 2.76 -17.87 -0.08
CA ARG A 101 3.41 -18.96 -0.81
C ARG A 101 2.40 -19.83 -1.59
N LEU A 102 1.10 -19.56 -1.50
CA LEU A 102 0.06 -20.24 -2.28
C LEU A 102 0.23 -20.00 -3.80
N HIS A 103 -0.29 -20.93 -4.61
CA HIS A 103 -0.40 -20.74 -6.06
C HIS A 103 -1.56 -19.80 -6.40
N SER A 104 -1.52 -19.12 -7.55
CA SER A 104 -2.54 -18.11 -7.92
C SER A 104 -3.98 -18.64 -7.91
N ASP A 105 -4.16 -19.91 -8.31
CA ASP A 105 -5.49 -20.53 -8.41
C ASP A 105 -6.08 -20.78 -7.00
N ASP A 106 -5.24 -21.17 -6.04
CA ASP A 106 -5.64 -21.33 -4.64
C ASP A 106 -6.02 -19.97 -4.02
N VAL A 107 -5.36 -18.90 -4.45
CA VAL A 107 -5.63 -17.53 -3.96
C VAL A 107 -7.04 -17.09 -4.34
N LEU A 108 -7.47 -17.33 -5.58
CA LEU A 108 -8.82 -16.95 -6.03
C LEU A 108 -9.89 -17.65 -5.19
N ASN A 109 -9.79 -18.98 -5.05
CA ASN A 109 -10.72 -19.75 -4.23
C ASN A 109 -10.73 -19.26 -2.78
N LYS A 110 -9.56 -18.98 -2.21
CA LYS A 110 -9.45 -18.48 -0.84
C LYS A 110 -10.10 -17.11 -0.67
N LEU A 111 -9.90 -16.20 -1.62
CA LEU A 111 -10.53 -14.87 -1.61
C LEU A 111 -12.05 -14.97 -1.71
N GLN A 112 -12.58 -15.83 -2.58
CA GLN A 112 -14.02 -16.05 -2.70
C GLN A 112 -14.64 -16.66 -1.43
N ASN A 113 -13.86 -17.44 -0.67
CA ASN A 113 -14.33 -17.99 0.60
C ASN A 113 -14.35 -16.97 1.75
N ILE A 114 -13.37 -16.06 1.81
CA ILE A 114 -13.28 -15.08 2.91
C ILE A 114 -14.07 -13.79 2.64
N LEU A 115 -14.42 -13.51 1.38
CA LEU A 115 -15.19 -12.33 1.01
C LEU A 115 -16.68 -12.68 0.95
N PRO A 116 -17.54 -12.04 1.78
CA PRO A 116 -18.98 -12.27 1.72
C PRO A 116 -19.53 -11.92 0.33
N PHE A 117 -20.28 -12.86 -0.25
CA PHE A 117 -20.83 -12.74 -1.60
C PHE A 117 -22.32 -13.11 -1.60
N ASP A 118 -23.16 -12.22 -2.13
CA ASP A 118 -24.57 -12.45 -2.41
C ASP A 118 -24.76 -12.63 -3.93
N PRO A 119 -25.06 -13.85 -4.43
CA PRO A 119 -25.21 -14.11 -5.86
C PRO A 119 -26.31 -13.29 -6.57
N ILE A 120 -27.23 -12.67 -5.83
CA ILE A 120 -28.32 -11.85 -6.39
C ILE A 120 -27.88 -10.40 -6.55
N GLN A 121 -27.08 -9.88 -5.61
CA GLN A 121 -26.74 -8.46 -5.53
C GLN A 121 -25.31 -8.15 -5.99
N ASP A 122 -24.44 -9.15 -5.95
CA ASP A 122 -23.00 -9.01 -6.12
C ASP A 122 -22.51 -9.54 -7.46
N GLU A 123 -21.46 -8.91 -7.95
CA GLU A 123 -20.78 -9.24 -9.19
C GLU A 123 -19.28 -9.35 -8.94
N TRP A 124 -18.69 -10.45 -9.39
CA TRP A 124 -17.24 -10.62 -9.48
C TRP A 124 -16.74 -10.19 -10.86
N LEU A 125 -15.74 -9.31 -10.88
CA LEU A 125 -14.88 -9.13 -12.05
C LEU A 125 -13.52 -9.74 -11.75
N ILE A 126 -13.10 -10.70 -12.56
CA ILE A 126 -11.85 -11.43 -12.38
C ILE A 126 -11.02 -11.32 -13.64
N TYR A 127 -9.75 -10.98 -13.48
CA TYR A 127 -8.74 -11.04 -14.52
C TYR A 127 -7.57 -11.85 -14.00
N GLN A 128 -7.11 -12.82 -14.78
CA GLN A 128 -5.99 -13.67 -14.41
C GLN A 128 -5.09 -13.88 -15.62
N ASP A 129 -3.79 -13.71 -15.41
CA ASP A 129 -2.75 -14.04 -16.37
C ASP A 129 -1.64 -14.81 -15.65
N GLN A 130 -1.54 -16.11 -15.95
CA GLN A 130 -0.56 -16.99 -15.31
C GLN A 130 0.87 -16.70 -15.76
N HIS A 131 1.07 -16.22 -16.99
CA HIS A 131 2.40 -15.89 -17.52
C HIS A 131 2.96 -14.64 -16.84
N LEU A 132 2.10 -13.63 -16.60
CA LEU A 132 2.45 -12.40 -15.90
C LEU A 132 2.37 -12.52 -14.37
N GLN A 133 1.91 -13.67 -13.86
CA GLN A 133 1.64 -13.91 -12.43
C GLN A 133 0.72 -12.84 -11.83
N THR A 134 -0.35 -12.52 -12.56
CA THR A 134 -1.29 -11.46 -12.20
C THR A 134 -2.68 -12.04 -11.93
N LEU A 135 -3.30 -11.61 -10.82
CA LEU A 135 -4.70 -11.87 -10.49
C LEU A 135 -5.32 -10.59 -9.94
N HIS A 136 -6.34 -10.10 -10.62
CA HIS A 136 -7.18 -9.01 -10.16
C HIS A 136 -8.58 -9.53 -9.89
N LEU A 137 -9.13 -9.22 -8.73
CA LEU A 137 -10.48 -9.59 -8.35
C LEU A 137 -11.20 -8.36 -7.79
N VAL A 138 -12.39 -8.08 -8.29
CA VAL A 138 -13.18 -6.90 -7.91
C VAL A 138 -14.58 -7.37 -7.52
N LEU A 139 -15.00 -7.04 -6.31
CA LEU A 139 -16.36 -7.27 -5.82
C LEU A 139 -17.17 -5.99 -5.96
N ILE A 140 -18.30 -6.08 -6.68
CA ILE A 140 -19.22 -4.97 -6.88
C ILE A 140 -20.59 -5.35 -6.33
N ARG A 141 -21.23 -4.47 -5.57
CA ARG A 141 -22.61 -4.61 -5.07
C ARG A 141 -23.41 -3.39 -5.49
N HIS A 142 -24.49 -3.57 -6.25
CA HIS A 142 -25.31 -2.45 -6.75
C HIS A 142 -24.49 -1.31 -7.42
N ASP A 143 -23.58 -1.65 -8.35
CA ASP A 143 -22.60 -0.74 -8.98
C ASP A 143 -21.56 -0.11 -8.04
N ARG A 144 -21.54 -0.43 -6.75
CA ARG A 144 -20.62 0.14 -5.78
C ARG A 144 -19.44 -0.80 -5.55
N LEU A 145 -18.23 -0.25 -5.51
CA LEU A 145 -17.02 -1.03 -5.20
C LEU A 145 -17.07 -1.50 -3.75
N MET A 146 -16.98 -2.81 -3.52
CA MET A 146 -17.03 -3.41 -2.19
C MET A 146 -15.68 -3.96 -1.75
N ALA A 147 -14.98 -4.64 -2.66
CA ALA A 147 -13.63 -5.12 -2.44
C ALA A 147 -12.84 -5.10 -3.75
N ALA A 148 -11.52 -4.98 -3.65
CA ALA A 148 -10.62 -5.17 -4.78
C ALA A 148 -9.34 -5.85 -4.30
N PHE A 149 -8.88 -6.87 -5.01
CA PHE A 149 -7.64 -7.58 -4.73
C PHE A 149 -6.75 -7.55 -5.95
N TYR A 150 -5.46 -7.32 -5.72
CA TYR A 150 -4.42 -7.30 -6.73
C TYR A 150 -3.26 -8.15 -6.26
N LEU A 151 -2.95 -9.20 -7.01
CA LEU A 151 -1.71 -9.98 -6.91
C LEU A 151 -0.97 -9.77 -8.22
N ALA A 152 0.27 -9.32 -8.13
CA ALA A 152 1.17 -9.13 -9.26
C ALA A 152 2.61 -9.04 -8.74
N PRO A 153 3.64 -9.16 -9.60
CA PRO A 153 4.97 -8.73 -9.24
C PRO A 153 4.94 -7.25 -8.80
N ARG A 154 5.85 -6.88 -7.88
CA ARG A 154 5.77 -5.61 -7.14
C ARG A 154 5.60 -4.38 -8.03
N ASP A 155 6.29 -4.33 -9.15
CA ASP A 155 6.32 -3.18 -10.06
C ASP A 155 5.02 -3.04 -10.89
N PHE A 156 4.20 -4.10 -10.93
CA PHE A 156 2.91 -4.13 -11.62
C PHE A 156 1.71 -3.98 -10.68
N LEU A 157 1.92 -3.93 -9.35
CA LEU A 157 0.84 -3.67 -8.41
C LEU A 157 0.31 -2.24 -8.60
N PRO A 158 -1.02 -2.03 -8.59
CA PRO A 158 -1.61 -0.72 -8.82
C PRO A 158 -1.17 0.31 -7.79
N ASP A 159 -1.29 1.57 -8.15
CA ASP A 159 -1.14 2.66 -7.20
C ASP A 159 -2.19 2.57 -6.08
N ARG A 160 -1.71 2.68 -4.84
CA ARG A 160 -2.53 2.40 -3.65
C ARG A 160 -3.60 3.46 -3.44
N GLU A 161 -3.26 4.71 -3.70
CA GLU A 161 -4.16 5.85 -3.48
C GLU A 161 -5.22 5.94 -4.58
N TRP A 162 -4.86 5.59 -5.82
CA TRP A 162 -5.80 5.51 -6.93
C TRP A 162 -6.90 4.47 -6.69
N VAL A 163 -6.53 3.23 -6.31
CA VAL A 163 -7.53 2.20 -5.99
C VAL A 163 -8.38 2.63 -4.79
N ALA A 164 -7.75 3.08 -3.70
CA ALA A 164 -8.46 3.55 -2.52
C ALA A 164 -9.44 4.68 -2.84
N GLY A 165 -9.06 5.63 -3.71
CA GLY A 165 -9.92 6.72 -4.15
C GLY A 165 -11.22 6.28 -4.84
N LEU A 166 -11.25 5.10 -5.47
CA LEU A 166 -12.46 4.56 -6.10
C LEU A 166 -13.51 4.10 -5.08
N PHE A 167 -13.12 3.83 -3.82
CA PHE A 167 -14.07 3.49 -2.75
C PHE A 167 -14.93 4.67 -2.29
N ASN A 168 -14.53 5.91 -2.60
CA ASN A 168 -15.35 7.11 -2.32
C ASN A 168 -16.55 7.25 -3.28
N ARG A 169 -16.58 6.50 -4.37
CA ARG A 169 -17.67 6.56 -5.35
C ARG A 169 -18.87 5.77 -4.85
N GLN A 170 -20.07 6.33 -5.06
CA GLN A 170 -21.32 5.64 -4.78
C GLN A 170 -21.67 4.62 -5.87
N ARG A 171 -21.30 4.91 -7.12
CA ARG A 171 -21.47 4.02 -8.28
C ARG A 171 -20.25 4.10 -9.19
N LEU A 172 -19.86 2.96 -9.74
CA LEU A 172 -18.79 2.82 -10.71
C LEU A 172 -19.33 2.98 -12.13
N SER A 173 -18.65 3.77 -12.95
CA SER A 173 -18.89 3.79 -14.39
C SER A 173 -18.28 2.57 -15.08
N ALA A 174 -18.73 2.26 -16.31
CA ALA A 174 -18.13 1.20 -17.11
C ALA A 174 -16.62 1.41 -17.34
N LEU A 175 -16.16 2.66 -17.47
CA LEU A 175 -14.74 2.99 -17.58
C LEU A 175 -13.97 2.66 -16.29
N GLN A 176 -14.54 2.97 -15.12
CA GLN A 176 -13.91 2.67 -13.84
C GLN A 176 -13.86 1.17 -13.56
N ARG A 177 -14.92 0.42 -13.92
CA ARG A 177 -14.93 -1.05 -13.84
C ARG A 177 -13.78 -1.65 -14.68
N ARG A 178 -13.62 -1.19 -15.92
CA ARG A 178 -12.49 -1.59 -16.78
C ARG A 178 -11.14 -1.21 -16.19
N ALA A 179 -11.02 -0.01 -15.63
CA ALA A 179 -9.78 0.47 -15.02
C ALA A 179 -9.39 -0.38 -13.80
N LEU A 180 -10.35 -0.70 -12.92
CA LEU A 180 -10.14 -1.61 -11.79
C LEU A 180 -9.67 -2.99 -12.24
N LEU A 181 -10.30 -3.55 -13.27
CA LEU A 181 -9.92 -4.86 -13.81
C LEU A 181 -8.53 -4.84 -14.46
N ALA A 182 -8.16 -3.74 -15.11
CA ALA A 182 -6.83 -3.54 -15.69
C ALA A 182 -5.74 -3.26 -14.63
N GLY A 183 -6.11 -2.91 -13.39
CA GLY A 183 -5.17 -2.52 -12.34
C GLY A 183 -4.46 -1.19 -12.61
N MET A 184 -5.04 -0.33 -13.44
CA MET A 184 -4.46 0.98 -13.76
C MET A 184 -5.54 2.00 -14.16
N PRO A 185 -5.31 3.30 -13.93
CA PRO A 185 -6.19 4.34 -14.43
C PRO A 185 -6.26 4.31 -15.97
N ILE A 186 -7.48 4.37 -16.51
CA ILE A 186 -7.72 4.49 -17.95
C ILE A 186 -8.29 5.89 -18.23
N GLY A 187 -7.65 6.63 -19.14
CA GLY A 187 -8.01 8.01 -19.48
C GLY A 187 -7.33 9.08 -18.60
N GLN A 188 -7.84 10.31 -18.62
CA GLN A 188 -7.26 11.43 -17.86
C GLN A 188 -7.59 11.30 -16.36
N GLY A 189 -6.69 10.66 -15.61
CA GLY A 189 -6.83 10.44 -14.17
C GLY A 189 -5.65 9.65 -13.59
N ALA A 190 -4.42 9.99 -14.00
CA ALA A 190 -3.21 9.35 -13.50
C ALA A 190 -3.14 9.42 -11.97
N SER A 191 -2.64 8.35 -11.34
CA SER A 191 -2.31 8.35 -9.92
C SER A 191 -1.45 9.58 -9.58
N GLN A 192 -1.79 10.27 -8.50
CA GLN A 192 -0.95 11.35 -7.96
C GLN A 192 0.30 10.82 -7.24
N GLY A 193 0.40 9.52 -7.01
CA GLY A 193 1.50 8.87 -6.29
C GLY A 193 1.49 9.18 -4.80
N ALA A 194 2.54 8.75 -4.10
CA ALA A 194 2.73 9.01 -2.67
C ALA A 194 2.64 10.51 -2.35
N LEU A 195 2.00 10.85 -1.24
CA LEU A 195 1.84 12.24 -0.83
C LEU A 195 3.19 12.86 -0.47
N VAL A 196 3.58 13.93 -1.20
CA VAL A 196 4.83 14.67 -0.97
C VAL A 196 4.56 15.92 -0.15
N CYS A 197 3.50 16.68 -0.47
CA CYS A 197 3.12 17.88 0.28
C CYS A 197 1.82 17.68 1.07
N SER A 198 1.93 17.50 2.39
CA SER A 198 0.77 17.34 3.27
C SER A 198 -0.12 18.59 3.36
N CYS A 199 0.47 19.79 3.28
CA CYS A 199 -0.26 21.06 3.38
C CYS A 199 -1.24 21.28 2.23
N PHE A 200 -0.80 21.00 1.00
CA PHE A 200 -1.58 21.25 -0.22
C PHE A 200 -2.04 19.96 -0.90
N LYS A 201 -1.86 18.80 -0.25
CA LYS A 201 -2.24 17.48 -0.73
C LYS A 201 -1.72 17.16 -2.15
N VAL A 202 -0.44 17.44 -2.38
CA VAL A 202 0.23 17.21 -3.68
C VAL A 202 1.03 15.92 -3.64
N GLY A 203 0.79 15.02 -4.60
CA GLY A 203 1.49 13.75 -4.72
C GLY A 203 2.71 13.79 -5.65
N LYS A 204 3.57 12.77 -5.50
CA LYS A 204 4.83 12.59 -6.23
C LYS A 204 4.65 12.63 -7.76
N ASN A 205 3.70 11.87 -8.30
CA ASN A 205 3.52 11.76 -9.75
C ASN A 205 3.02 13.09 -10.34
N THR A 206 2.21 13.86 -9.61
CA THR A 206 1.82 15.21 -10.03
C THR A 206 3.03 16.12 -10.17
N ILE A 207 3.97 16.04 -9.21
CA ILE A 207 5.21 16.82 -9.24
C ILE A 207 6.11 16.35 -10.38
N VAL A 208 6.32 15.04 -10.54
CA VAL A 208 7.14 14.46 -11.63
C VAL A 208 6.57 14.82 -13.00
N ASN A 209 5.27 14.66 -13.22
CA ASN A 209 4.61 15.02 -14.47
C ASN A 209 4.79 16.52 -14.80
N LEU A 210 4.65 17.40 -13.80
CA LEU A 210 4.90 18.83 -13.99
C LEU A 210 6.36 19.12 -14.35
N ILE A 211 7.31 18.49 -13.66
CA ILE A 211 8.75 18.65 -13.93
C ILE A 211 9.05 18.24 -15.37
N GLN A 212 8.51 17.11 -15.80
CA GLN A 212 8.71 16.59 -17.14
C GLN A 212 8.01 17.46 -18.20
N SER A 213 6.76 17.87 -17.97
CA SER A 213 5.99 18.64 -18.96
C SER A 213 6.46 20.07 -19.14
N LYS A 214 6.98 20.71 -18.08
CA LYS A 214 7.39 22.13 -18.10
C LYS A 214 8.90 22.34 -17.99
N ASN A 215 9.68 21.26 -18.00
CA ASN A 215 11.14 21.30 -17.86
C ASN A 215 11.60 22.07 -16.61
N ILE A 216 10.96 21.79 -15.47
CA ILE A 216 11.22 22.49 -14.21
C ILE A 216 12.62 22.14 -13.68
N THR A 217 13.38 23.15 -13.27
CA THR A 217 14.75 23.00 -12.75
C THR A 217 14.92 23.44 -11.30
N ASP A 218 13.91 24.09 -10.72
CA ASP A 218 13.96 24.69 -9.37
C ASP A 218 12.64 24.47 -8.61
N GLU A 219 12.73 24.17 -7.31
CA GLU A 219 11.56 23.90 -6.46
C GLU A 219 10.59 25.09 -6.32
N LYS A 220 11.06 26.33 -6.53
CA LYS A 220 10.20 27.52 -6.55
C LYS A 220 9.22 27.49 -7.71
N GLN A 221 9.62 26.94 -8.86
CA GLN A 221 8.73 26.80 -10.00
C GLN A 221 7.66 25.72 -9.76
N VAL A 222 8.02 24.63 -9.04
CA VAL A 222 7.05 23.65 -8.54
C VAL A 222 6.07 24.33 -7.57
N THR A 223 6.58 25.12 -6.64
CA THR A 223 5.77 25.90 -5.69
C THR A 223 4.81 26.83 -6.42
N ALA A 224 5.27 27.54 -7.45
CA ALA A 224 4.44 28.44 -8.23
C ALA A 224 3.28 27.73 -8.95
N CYS A 225 3.50 26.50 -9.42
CA CYS A 225 2.48 25.75 -10.15
C CYS A 225 1.51 24.96 -9.24
N LEU A 226 2.02 24.35 -8.16
CA LEU A 226 1.29 23.39 -7.33
C LEU A 226 1.08 23.85 -5.89
N LYS A 227 1.62 25.00 -5.49
CA LYS A 227 1.72 25.49 -4.10
C LYS A 227 2.57 24.60 -3.17
N ALA A 228 2.91 23.39 -3.59
CA ALA A 228 3.75 22.46 -2.85
C ALA A 228 5.08 23.11 -2.44
N GLY A 229 5.37 23.11 -1.14
CA GLY A 229 6.56 23.76 -0.57
C GLY A 229 6.34 25.21 -0.10
N GLY A 230 5.19 25.82 -0.40
CA GLY A 230 4.91 27.22 -0.07
C GLY A 230 4.30 27.52 1.30
N ASN A 231 4.01 26.51 2.13
CA ASN A 231 3.46 26.68 3.48
C ASN A 231 4.49 26.35 4.57
N CYS A 232 4.62 25.08 4.98
CA CYS A 232 5.59 24.68 6.00
C CYS A 232 7.01 24.36 5.46
N GLY A 233 7.17 24.25 4.13
CA GLY A 233 8.45 23.94 3.49
C GLY A 233 9.02 22.53 3.70
N SER A 234 8.37 21.65 4.49
CA SER A 234 8.92 20.33 4.87
C SER A 234 9.16 19.39 3.69
N CYS A 235 8.44 19.57 2.58
CA CYS A 235 8.54 18.75 1.38
C CYS A 235 9.57 19.28 0.36
N LEU A 236 10.20 20.44 0.60
CA LEU A 236 11.18 21.02 -0.33
C LEU A 236 12.41 20.12 -0.59
N PRO A 237 13.00 19.43 0.42
CA PRO A 237 14.11 18.51 0.17
C PRO A 237 13.73 17.35 -0.76
N GLU A 238 12.53 16.81 -0.59
CA GLU A 238 12.01 15.72 -1.43
C GLU A 238 11.74 16.22 -2.86
N ILE A 239 11.14 17.40 -3.03
CA ILE A 239 10.92 18.03 -4.35
C ILE A 239 12.25 18.22 -5.09
N ARG A 240 13.29 18.73 -4.42
CA ARG A 240 14.64 18.85 -5.02
C ARG A 240 15.21 17.50 -5.45
N GLY A 241 14.98 16.45 -4.66
CA GLY A 241 15.36 15.09 -5.00
C GLY A 241 14.68 14.60 -6.28
N LEU A 242 13.36 14.85 -6.42
CA LEU A 242 12.60 14.49 -7.62
C LEU A 242 13.07 15.24 -8.87
N ILE A 243 13.41 16.54 -8.74
CA ILE A 243 13.98 17.33 -9.86
C ILE A 243 15.29 16.71 -10.33
N LYS A 244 16.22 16.41 -9.40
CA LYS A 244 17.49 15.76 -9.74
C LYS A 244 17.30 14.40 -10.40
N GLN A 245 16.35 13.60 -9.91
CA GLN A 245 16.03 12.31 -10.50
C GLN A 245 15.56 12.46 -11.95
N CYS A 246 14.57 13.33 -12.21
CA CYS A 246 14.06 13.57 -13.56
C CYS A 246 15.13 14.14 -14.52
N GLN A 247 16.08 14.92 -14.02
CA GLN A 247 17.21 15.44 -14.81
C GLN A 247 18.20 14.33 -15.17
N ALA A 248 18.52 13.45 -14.23
CA ALA A 248 19.41 12.31 -14.48
C ALA A 248 18.81 11.34 -15.52
N GLU A 249 17.50 11.07 -15.43
CA GLU A 249 16.79 10.20 -16.39
C GLU A 249 16.75 10.77 -17.82
N ARG A 250 16.88 12.09 -18.00
CA ARG A 250 16.93 12.74 -19.33
C ARG A 250 18.33 12.80 -19.94
N ALA A 251 19.36 12.63 -19.12
CA ALA A 251 20.75 12.66 -19.57
C ALA A 251 21.23 11.30 -20.10
N VAL A 252 20.39 10.26 -19.96
CA VAL A 252 20.55 8.90 -20.50
C VAL A 252 19.73 8.77 -21.77
#